data_AF-A0A7V3M9K3-F1
#
_entry.id   AF-A0A7V3M9K3-F1
#
_cell.length_a   1.000
_cell.length_b   1.000
_cell.length_c   1.000
_cell.angle_alpha   90.00
_cell.angle_beta   90.00
_cell.angle_gamma   90.00
#
_symmetry.space_group_name_H-M   'P 1'
#
loop_
_entity.id
_entity.type
_entity.pdbx_description
1 polymer ?
#
loop_
_entity_poly.entity_id
_entity_poly.type
_entity_poly.pdbx_seq_one_letter_code
_entity_poly.pdbx_strand_id
1 'polypeptide(L)'
;MPILPKKKVGIVACSGEEMPEGTVSRVAALKVLEELRPNDTVTICLPLFLAGGEGDRAFARFYPTVAIDGCEKRCAARATEMYSGKPAASIVVTEVIRRNGLGPIRGSRRLNEAGMQAADLVAQEVAQLVDQLLGRTGQKATPEAVVEEAAAEVPEDEEGTITLCSCGSGIPVQKVSVNGRVVTLIALPAIFEQFYKAGKRPGDRTTQELLEVTRIYNPIPPEEEAAYAEALAREYEKYCRKQVKGVP
;
A
#
# COMPACT_ATOMS: atom_id res chain seq x y z
N MET A 1 22.75 1.68 -9.35
CA MET A 1 21.61 0.82 -8.99
C MET A 1 20.36 1.64 -9.24
N PRO A 2 19.37 1.19 -10.03
CA PRO A 2 18.11 1.92 -10.10
C PRO A 2 17.48 1.93 -8.71
N ILE A 3 17.09 3.11 -8.24
CA ILE A 3 16.42 3.29 -6.95
C ILE A 3 15.05 2.66 -7.10
N LEU A 4 14.87 1.43 -6.59
CA LEU A 4 13.55 0.84 -6.48
C LEU A 4 12.72 1.72 -5.53
N PRO A 5 11.45 2.03 -5.84
CA PRO A 5 10.61 2.81 -4.95
C PRO A 5 10.60 2.17 -3.57
N LYS A 6 10.87 2.98 -2.53
CA LYS A 6 10.96 2.52 -1.14
C LYS A 6 9.69 1.72 -0.81
N LYS A 7 9.85 0.45 -0.38
CA LYS A 7 8.71 -0.37 0.04
C LYS A 7 7.99 0.34 1.19
N LYS A 8 6.71 0.63 0.99
CA LYS A 8 5.82 1.17 2.02
C LYS A 8 4.89 0.09 2.56
N VAL A 9 4.33 0.33 3.74
CA VAL A 9 3.31 -0.52 4.38
C VAL A 9 1.96 0.20 4.36
N GLY A 10 0.93 -0.49 3.88
CA GLY A 10 -0.44 0.01 3.90
C GLY A 10 -1.06 -0.14 5.28
N ILE A 11 -1.82 0.85 5.72
CA ILE A 11 -2.60 0.80 6.95
C ILE A 11 -4.07 0.98 6.58
N VAL A 12 -4.89 -0.02 6.88
CA VAL A 12 -6.34 0.05 6.67
C VAL A 12 -7.05 0.01 8.01
N ALA A 13 -7.66 1.12 8.39
CA ALA A 13 -8.48 1.20 9.59
C ALA A 13 -9.95 0.93 9.26
N CYS A 14 -10.65 0.24 10.17
CA CYS A 14 -12.10 0.14 10.08
C CYS A 14 -12.74 1.52 10.27
N SER A 15 -13.88 1.77 9.60
CA SER A 15 -14.61 3.04 9.74
C SER A 15 -15.15 3.19 11.17
N GLY A 16 -15.88 2.17 11.65
CA GLY A 16 -16.36 2.06 13.04
C GLY A 16 -17.00 3.35 13.59
N GLU A 17 -17.68 4.11 12.74
CA GLU A 17 -18.13 5.49 13.01
C GLU A 17 -19.07 5.61 14.21
N GLU A 18 -19.79 4.54 14.53
CA GLU A 18 -20.78 4.51 15.60
C GLU A 18 -20.21 4.05 16.95
N MET A 19 -18.94 3.67 17.01
CA MET A 19 -18.33 3.11 18.22
C MET A 19 -16.98 3.76 18.59
N PRO A 20 -16.68 3.93 19.90
CA PRO A 20 -15.42 4.51 20.33
C PRO A 20 -14.18 3.75 19.81
N GLU A 21 -14.21 2.43 19.77
CA GLU A 21 -13.09 1.59 19.31
C GLU A 21 -12.81 1.74 17.81
N GLY A 22 -13.84 2.08 17.02
CA GLY A 22 -13.67 2.48 15.63
C GLY A 22 -12.93 3.80 15.49
N THR A 23 -13.21 4.74 16.39
CA THR A 23 -12.46 6.00 16.48
C THR A 23 -11.03 5.78 16.93
N VAL A 24 -10.80 4.89 17.91
CA VAL A 24 -9.45 4.45 18.29
C VAL A 24 -8.69 3.90 17.08
N SER A 25 -9.32 3.07 16.25
CA SER A 25 -8.69 2.52 15.04
C SER A 25 -8.21 3.61 14.07
N ARG A 26 -9.07 4.59 13.80
CA ARG A 26 -8.75 5.71 12.88
C ARG A 26 -7.70 6.66 13.46
N VAL A 27 -7.80 7.01 14.74
CA VAL A 27 -6.81 7.85 15.44
C VAL A 27 -5.45 7.15 15.49
N ALA A 28 -5.42 5.85 15.77
CA ALA A 28 -4.18 5.08 15.77
C ALA A 28 -3.52 5.04 14.37
N ALA A 29 -4.32 4.81 13.32
CA ALA A 29 -3.81 4.87 11.95
C ALA A 29 -3.23 6.24 11.60
N LEU A 30 -3.91 7.32 12.00
CA LEU A 30 -3.44 8.69 11.76
C LEU A 30 -2.13 8.97 12.49
N LYS A 31 -2.01 8.59 13.76
CA LYS A 31 -0.75 8.69 14.53
C LYS A 31 0.40 7.97 13.86
N VAL A 32 0.17 6.77 13.33
CA VAL A 32 1.23 6.05 12.61
C VAL A 32 1.62 6.79 11.34
N LEU A 33 0.63 7.28 10.58
CA LEU A 33 0.84 7.98 9.33
C LEU A 33 1.53 9.34 9.50
N GLU A 34 1.22 10.09 10.56
CA GLU A 34 1.68 11.48 10.71
C GLU A 34 2.86 11.59 11.68
N GLU A 35 2.90 10.78 12.74
CA GLU A 35 3.86 10.94 13.83
C GLU A 35 4.92 9.83 13.83
N LEU A 36 4.51 8.57 13.70
CA LEU A 36 5.43 7.45 13.95
C LEU A 36 6.21 7.02 12.70
N ARG A 37 5.56 6.84 11.56
CA ARG A 37 6.16 6.28 10.34
C ARG A 37 5.70 7.01 9.05
N PRO A 38 5.80 8.34 8.98
CA PRO A 38 5.27 9.12 7.85
C PRO A 38 5.89 8.78 6.48
N ASN A 39 7.17 8.42 6.47
CA ASN A 39 7.88 8.11 5.23
C ASN A 39 7.76 6.65 4.80
N ASP A 40 7.20 5.79 5.65
CA ASP A 40 7.21 4.33 5.48
C ASP A 40 5.80 3.74 5.38
N THR A 41 4.77 4.54 5.64
CA THR A 41 3.39 4.10 5.66
C THR A 41 2.52 4.90 4.70
N VAL A 42 1.40 4.29 4.32
CA VAL A 42 0.31 4.93 3.58
C VAL A 42 -1.02 4.48 4.15
N THR A 43 -2.05 5.30 4.05
CA THR A 43 -3.38 4.93 4.53
C THR A 43 -4.27 4.44 3.39
N ILE A 44 -5.00 3.37 3.64
CA ILE A 44 -6.02 2.82 2.74
C ILE A 44 -7.39 3.19 3.31
N CYS A 45 -8.17 3.91 2.50
CA CYS A 45 -9.51 4.33 2.88
C CYS A 45 -10.47 3.15 2.74
N LEU A 46 -10.85 2.51 3.85
CA LEU A 46 -11.73 1.34 3.81
C LEU A 46 -13.05 1.59 3.03
N PRO A 47 -13.77 2.72 3.19
CA PRO A 47 -14.94 3.01 2.37
C PRO A 47 -14.67 3.00 0.85
N LEU A 48 -13.59 3.66 0.40
CA LEU A 48 -13.21 3.70 -1.01
C LEU A 48 -12.78 2.31 -1.50
N PHE A 49 -12.02 1.59 -0.68
CA PHE A 49 -11.58 0.22 -0.94
C PHE A 49 -12.77 -0.73 -1.17
N LEU A 50 -13.82 -0.61 -0.33
CA LEU A 50 -15.07 -1.36 -0.48
C LEU A 50 -15.83 -0.93 -1.74
N ALA A 51 -15.85 0.36 -2.06
CA ALA A 51 -16.55 0.93 -3.21
C ALA A 51 -15.91 0.63 -4.58
N GLY A 52 -14.77 -0.06 -4.64
CA GLY A 52 -14.09 -0.34 -5.91
C GLY A 52 -12.90 0.56 -6.21
N GLY A 53 -12.30 1.20 -5.20
CA GLY A 53 -11.06 1.96 -5.34
C GLY A 53 -9.89 1.09 -5.78
N GLU A 54 -9.73 0.89 -7.09
CA GLU A 54 -8.74 -0.04 -7.65
C GLU A 54 -7.30 0.36 -7.31
N GLY A 55 -7.02 1.65 -7.07
CA GLY A 55 -5.72 2.08 -6.58
C GLY A 55 -5.38 1.48 -5.21
N ASP A 56 -6.27 1.64 -4.23
CA ASP A 56 -6.03 1.10 -2.89
C ASP A 56 -6.00 -0.44 -2.89
N ARG A 57 -6.83 -1.09 -3.73
CA ARG A 57 -6.84 -2.54 -3.92
C ARG A 57 -5.54 -3.05 -4.55
N ALA A 58 -5.03 -2.36 -5.56
CA ALA A 58 -3.74 -2.66 -6.17
C ALA A 58 -2.63 -2.57 -5.12
N PHE A 59 -2.59 -1.46 -4.38
CA PHE A 59 -1.60 -1.25 -3.34
C PHE A 59 -1.60 -2.42 -2.35
N ALA A 60 -2.76 -2.75 -1.79
CA ALA A 60 -2.88 -3.82 -0.80
C ALA A 60 -2.55 -5.22 -1.34
N ARG A 61 -2.55 -5.42 -2.67
CA ARG A 61 -2.18 -6.68 -3.31
C ARG A 61 -0.68 -6.83 -3.47
N PHE A 62 0.03 -5.74 -3.73
CA PHE A 62 1.47 -5.75 -4.02
C PHE A 62 2.33 -5.37 -2.81
N TYR A 63 1.76 -4.68 -1.83
CA TYR A 63 2.47 -4.18 -0.66
C TYR A 63 1.87 -4.74 0.64
N PRO A 64 2.72 -4.99 1.65
CA PRO A 64 2.24 -5.48 2.93
C PRO A 64 1.26 -4.48 3.55
N THR A 65 0.14 -4.99 4.06
CA THR A 65 -0.94 -4.17 4.62
C THR A 65 -1.28 -4.64 6.03
N VAL A 66 -1.35 -3.71 6.98
CA VAL A 66 -1.78 -3.93 8.36
C VAL A 66 -3.23 -3.45 8.52
N ALA A 67 -4.10 -4.34 8.96
CA ALA A 67 -5.50 -4.00 9.24
C ALA A 67 -5.71 -3.66 10.73
N ILE A 68 -6.42 -2.57 11.00
CA ILE A 68 -6.80 -2.14 12.35
C ILE A 68 -8.32 -2.16 12.45
N ASP A 69 -8.85 -3.05 13.28
CA ASP A 69 -10.29 -3.28 13.42
C ASP A 69 -10.78 -2.91 14.82
N GLY A 70 -11.84 -2.13 14.90
CA GLY A 70 -12.43 -1.69 16.17
C GLY A 70 -13.11 -2.83 16.93
N CYS A 71 -13.45 -3.95 16.27
CA CYS A 71 -14.14 -5.08 16.88
C CYS A 71 -13.91 -6.39 16.10
N GLU A 72 -14.41 -7.50 16.65
CA GLU A 72 -14.27 -8.85 16.05
C GLU A 72 -14.99 -9.05 14.72
N LYS A 73 -15.78 -8.09 14.24
CA LYS A 73 -16.33 -8.15 12.88
C LYS A 73 -15.23 -8.08 11.81
N ARG A 74 -14.09 -7.48 12.16
CA ARG A 74 -12.86 -7.43 11.34
C ARG A 74 -13.10 -6.89 9.93
N CYS A 75 -13.86 -5.80 9.81
CA CYS A 75 -14.27 -5.24 8.52
C CYS A 75 -13.08 -4.90 7.61
N ALA A 76 -12.03 -4.30 8.18
CA ALA A 76 -10.83 -3.92 7.44
C ALA A 76 -10.06 -5.16 6.97
N ALA A 77 -9.74 -6.07 7.89
CA ALA A 77 -9.00 -7.29 7.55
C ALA A 77 -9.75 -8.14 6.51
N ARG A 78 -11.06 -8.33 6.67
CA ARG A 78 -11.90 -9.11 5.74
C ARG A 78 -12.01 -8.46 4.37
N ALA A 79 -12.16 -7.13 4.32
CA ALA A 79 -12.20 -6.43 3.05
C ALA A 79 -10.88 -6.61 2.30
N THR A 80 -9.75 -6.39 2.97
CA THR A 80 -8.42 -6.59 2.38
C THR A 80 -8.24 -8.01 1.88
N GLU A 81 -8.59 -9.02 2.69
CA GLU A 81 -8.51 -10.43 2.28
C GLU A 81 -9.37 -10.73 1.04
N MET A 82 -10.59 -10.22 1.02
CA MET A 82 -11.54 -10.45 -0.08
C MET A 82 -11.08 -9.82 -1.40
N TYR A 83 -10.53 -8.61 -1.38
CA TYR A 83 -10.28 -7.84 -2.61
C TYR A 83 -8.81 -7.78 -3.03
N SER A 84 -7.87 -8.02 -2.11
CA SER A 84 -6.43 -7.82 -2.35
C SER A 84 -5.54 -8.93 -1.79
N GLY A 85 -6.10 -9.91 -1.07
CA GLY A 85 -5.35 -10.98 -0.43
C GLY A 85 -5.12 -10.73 1.06
N LYS A 86 -4.58 -11.73 1.75
CA LYS A 86 -4.51 -11.73 3.22
C LYS A 86 -3.68 -10.54 3.75
N PRO A 87 -4.19 -9.76 4.73
CA PRO A 87 -3.39 -8.76 5.44
C PRO A 87 -2.11 -9.37 5.99
N ALA A 88 -1.02 -8.61 5.94
CA ALA A 88 0.27 -9.03 6.49
C ALA A 88 0.21 -9.11 8.03
N ALA A 89 -0.61 -8.26 8.65
CA ALA A 89 -0.96 -8.33 10.07
C ALA A 89 -2.36 -7.74 10.31
N SER A 90 -2.96 -8.07 11.45
CA SER A 90 -4.29 -7.57 11.86
C SER A 90 -4.31 -7.35 13.37
N ILE A 91 -4.87 -6.22 13.80
CA ILE A 91 -5.09 -5.86 15.20
C ILE A 91 -6.57 -5.64 15.43
N VAL A 92 -7.10 -6.16 16.54
CA VAL A 92 -8.44 -5.82 17.02
C VAL A 92 -8.36 -4.97 18.28
N VAL A 93 -8.86 -3.75 18.22
CA VAL A 93 -8.76 -2.75 19.30
C VAL A 93 -9.38 -3.25 20.60
N THR A 94 -10.51 -3.97 20.56
CA THR A 94 -11.12 -4.55 21.77
C THR A 94 -10.21 -5.56 22.48
N GLU A 95 -9.37 -6.29 21.74
CA GLU A 95 -8.37 -7.18 22.33
C GLU A 95 -7.26 -6.39 23.01
N VAL A 96 -6.81 -5.29 22.40
CA VAL A 96 -5.79 -4.38 22.95
C VAL A 96 -6.27 -3.69 24.23
N ILE A 97 -7.54 -3.26 24.27
CA ILE A 97 -8.15 -2.67 25.47
C ILE A 97 -8.18 -3.71 26.60
N ARG A 98 -8.70 -4.91 26.30
CA ARG A 98 -8.84 -5.99 27.29
C ARG A 98 -7.49 -6.44 27.85
N ARG A 99 -6.48 -6.66 27.00
CA ARG A 99 -5.16 -7.15 27.43
C ARG A 99 -4.40 -6.14 28.30
N ASN A 100 -4.69 -4.85 28.15
CA ASN A 100 -4.06 -3.76 28.90
C ASN A 100 -4.91 -3.23 30.07
N GLY A 101 -6.09 -3.81 30.31
CA GLY A 101 -6.95 -3.41 31.42
C GLY A 101 -7.43 -1.96 31.34
N LEU A 102 -7.61 -1.41 30.12
CA LEU A 102 -8.05 -0.03 29.95
C LEU A 102 -9.52 0.15 30.35
N GLY A 103 -9.83 1.33 30.90
CA GLY A 103 -11.16 1.69 31.36
C GLY A 103 -12.19 1.80 30.23
N PRO A 104 -13.46 2.13 30.54
CA PRO A 104 -14.50 2.26 29.52
C PRO A 104 -14.09 3.34 28.52
N ILE A 105 -13.91 2.92 27.27
CA ILE A 105 -13.62 3.81 26.17
C ILE A 105 -14.90 4.53 25.78
N ARG A 106 -14.85 5.86 25.66
CA ARG A 106 -16.03 6.68 25.37
C ARG A 106 -15.73 7.69 24.28
N GLY A 107 -16.79 8.02 23.55
CA GLY A 107 -16.78 9.05 22.52
C GLY A 107 -16.45 8.50 21.13
N SER A 108 -17.47 8.40 20.28
CA SER A 108 -17.35 8.02 18.86
C SER A 108 -16.85 9.15 17.96
N ARG A 109 -16.76 10.38 18.47
CA ARG A 109 -16.20 11.54 17.75
C ARG A 109 -14.96 12.09 18.42
N ARG A 110 -14.98 12.14 19.76
CA ARG A 110 -13.87 12.62 20.58
C ARG A 110 -13.64 11.65 21.72
N LEU A 111 -12.52 10.97 21.66
CA LEU A 111 -12.14 9.97 22.67
C LEU A 111 -11.93 10.64 24.03
N ASN A 112 -12.31 9.93 25.09
CA ASN A 112 -11.83 10.22 26.44
C ASN A 112 -10.34 9.83 26.58
N GLU A 113 -9.76 10.13 27.74
CA GLU A 113 -8.35 9.82 28.03
C GLU A 113 -8.02 8.34 27.85
N ALA A 114 -8.87 7.43 28.37
CA ALA A 114 -8.70 5.99 28.18
C ALA A 114 -8.71 5.60 26.68
N GLY A 115 -9.55 6.24 25.87
CA GLY A 115 -9.57 6.05 24.42
C GLY A 115 -8.33 6.56 23.72
N MET A 116 -7.79 7.69 24.13
CA MET A 116 -6.52 8.20 23.61
C MET A 116 -5.36 7.26 23.99
N GLN A 117 -5.31 6.78 25.22
CA GLN A 117 -4.34 5.78 25.66
C GLN A 117 -4.44 4.48 24.83
N ALA A 118 -5.67 4.01 24.54
CA ALA A 118 -5.87 2.87 23.66
C ALA A 118 -5.33 3.13 22.25
N ALA A 119 -5.58 4.33 21.70
CA ALA A 119 -5.08 4.71 20.38
C ALA A 119 -3.55 4.76 20.32
N ASP A 120 -2.90 5.28 21.37
CA ASP A 120 -1.44 5.30 21.47
C ASP A 120 -0.85 3.89 21.52
N LEU A 121 -1.44 2.97 22.29
CA LEU A 121 -1.00 1.57 22.35
C LEU A 121 -1.16 0.85 21.01
N VAL A 122 -2.31 1.04 20.34
CA VAL A 122 -2.56 0.46 19.02
C VAL A 122 -1.57 1.04 18.01
N ALA A 123 -1.35 2.35 18.00
CA ALA A 123 -0.41 3.00 17.08
C ALA A 123 1.02 2.48 17.26
N GLN A 124 1.47 2.28 18.50
CA GLN A 124 2.79 1.70 18.78
C GLN A 124 2.92 0.26 18.28
N GLU A 125 1.89 -0.57 18.49
CA GLU A 125 1.89 -1.95 17.99
C GLU A 125 1.92 -2.00 16.46
N VAL A 126 1.15 -1.13 15.78
CA VAL A 126 1.18 -1.00 14.32
C VAL A 126 2.57 -0.54 13.85
N ALA A 127 3.17 0.45 14.50
CA ALA A 127 4.51 0.93 14.13
C ALA A 127 5.57 -0.17 14.25
N GLN A 128 5.50 -1.02 15.29
CA GLN A 128 6.37 -2.18 15.43
C GLN A 128 6.16 -3.21 14.31
N LEU A 129 4.90 -3.48 13.93
CA LEU A 129 4.60 -4.35 12.80
C LEU A 129 5.13 -3.79 11.49
N VAL A 130 5.00 -2.48 11.27
CA VAL A 130 5.57 -1.79 10.10
C VAL A 130 7.08 -2.00 10.04
N ASP A 131 7.80 -1.79 11.15
CA ASP A 131 9.25 -1.99 11.19
C ASP A 131 9.63 -3.44 10.88
N GLN A 132 8.89 -4.41 11.42
CA GLN A 132 9.12 -5.83 11.14
C GLN A 132 8.90 -6.16 9.67
N LEU A 133 7.83 -5.65 9.06
CA LEU A 133 7.50 -5.86 7.65
C LEU A 133 8.53 -5.22 6.70
N LEU A 134 9.19 -4.15 7.14
CA LEU A 134 10.29 -3.51 6.42
C LEU A 134 11.68 -4.08 6.77
N GLY A 135 11.75 -5.08 7.64
CA GLY A 135 13.01 -5.75 8.01
C GLY A 135 13.94 -4.94 8.92
N ARG A 136 13.40 -4.00 9.71
CA ARG A 136 14.17 -3.09 10.58
C ARG A 136 14.30 -3.55 12.04
N THR A 137 14.19 -4.85 12.32
CA THR A 137 14.23 -5.37 13.70
C THR A 137 15.52 -4.97 14.43
N GLY A 138 15.41 -4.05 15.41
CA GLY A 138 16.48 -3.69 16.35
C GLY A 138 16.86 -2.21 16.45
N GLN A 139 16.30 -1.31 15.62
CA GLN A 139 16.54 0.13 15.77
C GLN A 139 15.47 0.77 16.65
N LYS A 140 15.85 1.24 17.85
CA LYS A 140 15.01 2.14 18.64
C LYS A 140 14.66 3.36 17.80
N ALA A 141 13.40 3.80 17.87
CA ALA A 141 12.96 5.06 17.29
C ALA A 141 13.79 6.21 17.89
N THR A 142 14.75 6.72 17.14
CA THR A 142 15.24 8.08 17.31
C THR A 142 14.28 8.98 16.56
N PRO A 143 13.90 10.15 17.12
CA PRO A 143 13.25 11.17 16.31
C PRO A 143 14.29 11.64 15.30
N GLU A 144 14.17 11.21 14.04
CA GLU A 144 14.89 11.86 12.96
C GLU A 144 14.31 13.27 12.85
N ALA A 145 15.17 14.25 13.11
CA ALA A 145 14.83 15.66 13.04
C ALA A 145 14.19 15.98 11.69
N VAL A 146 13.13 16.78 11.74
CA VAL A 146 12.52 17.46 10.60
C VAL A 146 13.63 18.10 9.77
N VAL A 147 13.96 17.47 8.65
CA VAL A 147 14.66 18.16 7.57
C VAL A 147 13.57 18.83 6.75
N GLU A 148 13.55 20.15 6.89
CA GLU A 148 12.80 21.07 6.07
C GLU A 148 13.20 20.84 4.60
N GLU A 149 12.31 20.26 3.80
CA GLU A 149 12.48 20.16 2.34
C GLU A 149 12.33 21.57 1.76
N ALA A 150 13.45 22.27 1.61
CA ALA A 150 13.57 23.34 0.64
C ALA A 150 13.26 22.75 -0.75
N ALA A 151 12.35 23.42 -1.47
CA ALA A 151 11.95 23.09 -2.82
C ALA A 151 13.17 22.86 -3.72
N ALA A 152 13.49 21.60 -3.99
CA ALA A 152 14.43 21.20 -5.02
C ALA A 152 13.62 20.82 -6.26
N GLU A 153 13.78 21.61 -7.31
CA GLU A 153 13.30 21.28 -8.65
C GLU A 153 13.80 19.89 -9.05
N VAL A 154 12.88 18.97 -9.31
CA VAL A 154 13.19 17.62 -9.76
C VAL A 154 13.44 17.67 -11.27
N PRO A 155 14.61 17.22 -11.78
CA PRO A 155 14.82 17.10 -13.21
C PRO A 155 13.82 16.10 -13.81
N GLU A 156 13.20 16.50 -14.92
CA GLU A 156 12.41 15.62 -15.77
C GLU A 156 13.35 14.58 -16.38
N ASP A 157 13.43 13.37 -15.83
CA ASP A 157 13.80 12.11 -16.53
C ASP A 157 14.13 10.96 -15.53
N GLU A 158 13.15 10.33 -14.86
CA GLU A 158 13.38 9.02 -14.22
C GLU A 158 12.17 8.05 -14.30
N GLU A 159 12.45 6.83 -14.76
CA GLU A 159 11.53 5.68 -14.86
C GLU A 159 11.05 5.25 -13.46
N GLY A 160 9.82 5.64 -13.10
CA GLY A 160 9.16 5.19 -11.87
C GLY A 160 8.41 6.30 -11.13
N THR A 161 7.62 7.08 -11.86
CA THR A 161 6.79 8.12 -11.22
C THR A 161 5.78 7.44 -10.30
N ILE A 162 5.51 8.05 -9.14
CA ILE A 162 4.48 7.59 -8.21
C ILE A 162 3.27 8.48 -8.43
N THR A 163 2.10 7.93 -8.75
CA THR A 163 0.86 8.73 -8.68
C THR A 163 0.44 8.84 -7.21
N LEU A 164 0.58 10.03 -6.64
CA LEU A 164 0.02 10.34 -5.32
C LEU A 164 -1.51 10.45 -5.46
N CYS A 165 -2.24 9.50 -4.89
CA CYS A 165 -3.62 9.75 -4.48
C CYS A 165 -3.60 10.69 -3.26
N SER A 166 -4.72 11.37 -2.99
CA SER A 166 -4.87 12.33 -1.87
C SER A 166 -4.52 11.76 -0.49
N CYS A 167 -4.42 10.43 -0.35
CA CYS A 167 -4.03 9.70 0.87
C CYS A 167 -2.55 9.30 0.95
N GLY A 168 -1.71 9.66 -0.04
CA GLY A 168 -0.28 9.35 -0.03
C GLY A 168 0.09 7.91 -0.42
N SER A 169 -0.87 7.08 -0.83
CA SER A 169 -0.74 5.65 -1.21
C SER A 169 0.13 5.32 -2.41
N GLY A 170 0.91 6.29 -2.88
CA GLY A 170 1.78 6.24 -4.05
C GLY A 170 1.98 4.86 -4.68
N ILE A 171 1.15 4.52 -5.65
CA ILE A 171 1.26 3.25 -6.38
C ILE A 171 2.34 3.45 -7.44
N PRO A 172 3.29 2.51 -7.61
CA PRO A 172 4.27 2.60 -8.67
C PRO A 172 3.55 2.62 -10.02
N VAL A 173 3.83 3.64 -10.83
CA VAL A 173 3.36 3.71 -12.21
C VAL A 173 4.53 3.66 -13.18
N GLN A 174 4.28 3.21 -14.40
CA GLN A 174 5.26 3.24 -15.47
C GLN A 174 4.63 3.85 -16.72
N LYS A 175 5.35 4.81 -17.32
CA LYS A 175 4.99 5.34 -18.63
C LYS A 175 5.38 4.32 -19.71
N VAL A 176 4.45 3.97 -20.58
CA VAL A 176 4.62 2.99 -21.65
C VAL A 176 4.15 3.59 -22.96
N SER A 177 4.89 3.37 -24.04
CA SER A 177 4.44 3.75 -25.38
C SER A 177 3.53 2.68 -25.97
N VAL A 178 2.28 3.04 -26.28
CA VAL A 178 1.27 2.21 -26.95
C VAL A 178 0.81 2.98 -28.20
N ASN A 179 0.93 2.39 -29.39
CA ASN A 179 0.58 3.03 -30.67
C ASN A 179 1.17 4.45 -30.84
N GLY A 180 2.42 4.66 -30.38
CA GLY A 180 3.08 5.97 -30.45
C GLY A 180 2.60 7.00 -29.43
N ARG A 181 1.61 6.67 -28.59
CA ARG A 181 1.15 7.50 -27.47
C ARG A 181 1.79 7.04 -26.17
N VAL A 182 2.16 7.96 -25.30
CA VAL A 182 2.66 7.62 -23.96
C VAL A 182 1.48 7.51 -23.01
N VAL A 183 1.26 6.32 -22.46
CA VAL A 183 0.23 6.04 -21.45
C VAL A 183 0.89 5.73 -20.10
N THR A 184 0.24 6.09 -19.01
CA THR A 184 0.73 5.81 -17.65
C THR A 184 -0.01 4.59 -17.12
N LEU A 185 0.70 3.50 -16.84
CA LEU A 185 0.12 2.26 -16.34
C LEU A 185 0.38 2.09 -14.85
N ILE A 186 -0.70 1.92 -14.09
CA ILE A 186 -0.74 1.71 -12.64
C ILE A 186 -0.32 0.27 -12.32
N ALA A 187 0.49 0.13 -11.27
CA ALA A 187 0.99 -1.13 -10.72
C ALA A 187 1.91 -1.95 -11.65
N LEU A 188 2.20 -1.45 -12.86
CA LEU A 188 2.97 -2.21 -13.85
C LEU A 188 4.36 -2.67 -13.33
N PRO A 189 5.15 -1.83 -12.62
CA PRO A 189 6.42 -2.29 -12.06
C PRO A 189 6.28 -3.46 -11.07
N ALA A 190 5.23 -3.44 -10.24
CA ALA A 190 4.96 -4.49 -9.26
C ALA A 190 4.47 -5.79 -9.93
N ILE A 191 3.63 -5.67 -10.97
CA ILE A 191 3.18 -6.79 -11.80
C ILE A 191 4.40 -7.48 -12.44
N PHE A 192 5.34 -6.71 -13.00
CA PHE A 192 6.56 -7.25 -13.60
C PHE A 192 7.45 -7.97 -12.58
N GLU A 193 7.67 -7.38 -11.40
CA GLU A 193 8.43 -8.02 -10.33
C GLU A 193 7.80 -9.34 -9.89
N GLN A 194 6.47 -9.37 -9.72
CA GLN A 194 5.73 -10.57 -9.37
C GLN A 194 5.91 -11.67 -10.41
N PHE A 195 5.73 -11.35 -11.69
CA PHE A 195 5.87 -12.32 -12.79
C PHE A 195 7.30 -12.86 -12.89
N TYR A 196 8.30 -11.98 -12.71
CA TYR A 196 9.71 -12.36 -12.73
C TYR A 196 10.06 -13.30 -11.57
N LYS A 197 9.63 -12.97 -10.34
CA LYS A 197 9.83 -13.81 -9.15
C LYS A 197 9.11 -15.16 -9.24
N ALA A 198 7.99 -15.21 -9.97
CA ALA A 198 7.29 -16.45 -10.29
C ALA A 198 7.96 -17.27 -11.42
N GLY A 199 9.10 -16.82 -11.96
CA GLY A 199 9.85 -17.52 -13.00
C GLY A 199 9.22 -17.44 -14.40
N LYS A 200 8.22 -16.58 -14.62
CA LYS A 200 7.53 -16.45 -15.91
C LYS A 200 8.45 -15.76 -16.93
N ARG A 201 8.84 -16.48 -17.97
CA ARG A 201 9.68 -15.95 -19.07
C ARG A 201 8.83 -15.16 -20.07
N PRO A 202 9.40 -14.14 -20.76
CA PRO A 202 8.72 -13.47 -21.86
C PRO A 202 8.27 -14.47 -22.94
N GLY A 203 7.05 -14.28 -23.46
CA GLY A 203 6.42 -15.14 -24.46
C GLY A 203 4.90 -14.96 -24.48
N ASP A 204 4.24 -15.47 -25.51
CA ASP A 204 2.82 -15.17 -25.81
C ASP A 204 1.88 -15.44 -24.63
N ARG A 205 2.03 -16.59 -23.97
CA ARG A 205 1.24 -16.94 -22.79
C ARG A 205 1.42 -15.94 -21.65
N THR A 206 2.67 -15.58 -21.35
CA THR A 206 2.99 -14.60 -20.30
C THR A 206 2.44 -13.23 -20.66
N THR A 207 2.46 -12.84 -21.94
CA THR A 207 1.89 -11.58 -22.42
C THR A 207 0.37 -11.53 -22.24
N GLN A 208 -0.34 -12.62 -22.54
CA GLN A 208 -1.79 -12.70 -22.29
C GLN A 208 -2.10 -12.55 -20.80
N GLU A 209 -1.38 -13.28 -19.94
CA GLU A 209 -1.54 -13.18 -18.49
C GLU A 209 -1.19 -11.77 -17.97
N LEU A 210 -0.16 -11.11 -18.54
CA LEU A 210 0.19 -9.72 -18.20
C LEU A 210 -0.92 -8.74 -18.59
N LEU A 211 -1.53 -8.91 -19.76
CA LEU A 211 -2.64 -8.07 -20.22
C LEU A 211 -3.85 -8.23 -19.29
N GLU A 212 -4.19 -9.47 -18.93
CA GLU A 212 -5.27 -9.79 -17.99
C GLU A 212 -5.06 -9.18 -16.59
N VAL A 213 -3.83 -9.18 -16.07
CA VAL A 213 -3.55 -8.57 -14.76
C VAL A 213 -3.50 -7.05 -14.88
N THR A 214 -2.89 -6.51 -15.94
CA THR A 214 -2.76 -5.05 -16.14
C THR A 214 -4.12 -4.39 -16.28
N ARG A 215 -5.07 -5.03 -16.97
CA ARG A 215 -6.42 -4.47 -17.20
C ARG A 215 -7.28 -4.36 -15.94
N ILE A 216 -6.91 -5.03 -14.84
CA ILE A 216 -7.59 -4.89 -13.55
C ILE A 216 -7.46 -3.44 -13.03
N TYR A 217 -6.30 -2.83 -13.26
CA TYR A 217 -5.97 -1.50 -12.72
C TYR A 217 -5.98 -0.40 -13.77
N ASN A 218 -5.99 -0.76 -15.05
CA ASN A 218 -5.84 0.15 -16.17
C ASN A 218 -6.97 -0.10 -17.16
N PRO A 219 -7.79 0.90 -17.50
CA PRO A 219 -8.78 0.75 -18.55
C PRO A 219 -8.07 0.52 -19.89
N ILE A 220 -8.27 -0.66 -20.49
CA ILE A 220 -7.74 -1.03 -21.80
C ILE A 220 -8.93 -1.20 -22.75
N PRO A 221 -9.10 -0.32 -23.75
CA PRO A 221 -10.14 -0.46 -24.76
C PRO A 221 -9.97 -1.79 -25.53
N PRO A 222 -11.05 -2.56 -25.79
CA PRO A 222 -10.98 -3.82 -26.53
C PRO A 222 -10.27 -3.70 -27.89
N GLU A 223 -10.46 -2.58 -28.58
CA GLU A 223 -9.85 -2.27 -29.87
C GLU A 223 -8.33 -2.02 -29.80
N GLU A 224 -7.79 -1.71 -28.62
CA GLU A 224 -6.37 -1.47 -28.41
C GLU A 224 -5.65 -2.66 -27.73
N GLU A 225 -6.35 -3.75 -27.41
CA GLU A 225 -5.78 -4.89 -26.68
C GLU A 225 -4.49 -5.43 -27.30
N ALA A 226 -4.46 -5.57 -28.64
CA ALA A 226 -3.27 -6.06 -29.35
C ALA A 226 -2.07 -5.12 -29.18
N ALA A 227 -2.30 -3.81 -29.23
CA ALA A 227 -1.25 -2.81 -29.06
C ALA A 227 -0.73 -2.78 -27.61
N TYR A 228 -1.61 -2.94 -26.63
CA TYR A 228 -1.23 -3.08 -25.23
C TYR A 228 -0.45 -4.37 -24.99
N ALA A 229 -0.86 -5.50 -25.58
CA ALA A 229 -0.13 -6.75 -25.48
C ALA A 229 1.29 -6.64 -26.03
N GLU A 230 1.47 -6.04 -27.21
CA GLU A 230 2.78 -5.80 -27.81
C GLU A 230 3.65 -4.89 -26.92
N ALA A 231 3.07 -3.81 -26.39
CA ALA A 231 3.77 -2.91 -25.49
C ALA A 231 4.19 -3.60 -24.19
N LEU A 232 3.29 -4.35 -23.54
CA LEU A 232 3.57 -5.09 -22.32
C LEU A 232 4.65 -6.16 -22.53
N ALA A 233 4.60 -6.90 -23.63
CA ALA A 233 5.61 -7.89 -23.98
C ALA A 233 7.00 -7.25 -24.09
N ARG A 234 7.09 -6.14 -24.83
CA ARG A 234 8.33 -5.39 -25.02
C ARG A 234 8.88 -4.85 -23.70
N GLU A 235 8.04 -4.23 -22.88
CA GLU A 235 8.49 -3.66 -21.59
C GLU A 235 8.86 -4.75 -20.58
N TYR A 236 8.15 -5.88 -20.54
CA TYR A 236 8.49 -7.00 -19.66
C TYR A 236 9.78 -7.69 -20.07
N GLU A 237 10.04 -7.82 -21.37
CA GLU A 237 11.31 -8.34 -21.87
C GLU A 237 12.48 -7.43 -21.46
N LYS A 238 12.33 -6.11 -21.62
CA LYS A 238 13.31 -5.12 -21.13
C LYS A 238 13.54 -5.26 -19.63
N TYR A 239 12.48 -5.39 -18.84
CA TYR A 239 12.56 -5.61 -17.39
C TYR A 239 13.38 -6.86 -17.06
N CYS A 240 13.05 -8.01 -17.67
CA CYS A 240 13.78 -9.27 -17.46
C CYS A 240 15.27 -9.14 -17.82
N ARG A 241 15.61 -8.48 -18.93
CA ARG A 241 17.01 -8.24 -19.33
C ARG A 241 17.76 -7.36 -18.33
N LYS A 242 17.11 -6.33 -17.78
CA LYS A 242 17.69 -5.47 -16.73
C LYS A 242 18.00 -6.28 -15.46
N GLN A 243 17.11 -7.19 -15.05
CA GLN A 243 17.31 -8.02 -13.85
C GLN A 243 18.45 -9.04 -14.00
N VAL A 244 18.62 -9.66 -15.17
CA VAL A 244 19.71 -10.60 -15.43
C VAL A 244 21.09 -9.92 -15.40
N LYS A 245 21.18 -8.66 -15.84
CA LYS A 245 22.43 -7.87 -15.81
C LYS A 245 22.78 -7.30 -14.43
N GLY A 246 21.87 -7.41 -13.45
CA GLY A 246 22.03 -6.86 -12.09
C GLY A 246 22.42 -7.90 -11.03
N VAL A 247 22.74 -9.13 -11.42
CA VAL A 247 23.24 -10.17 -10.51
C VAL A 247 24.78 -10.13 -10.54
N PRO A 248 25.47 -9.86 -9.41
CA PRO A 248 26.93 -10.00 -9.35
C PRO A 248 27.39 -11.44 -9.59
#